data_AF-A0A661R7C5-F1
#
_entry.id   AF-A0A661R7C5-F1
#
_cell.length_a   1.000
_cell.length_b   1.000
_cell.length_c   1.000
_cell.angle_alpha   90.00
_cell.angle_beta   90.00
_cell.angle_gamma   90.00
#
_symmetry.space_group_name_H-M   'P 1'
#
loop_
_entity.id
_entity.type
_entity.pdbx_description
1 polymer ?
#
loop_
_entity_poly.entity_id
_entity_poly.type
_entity_poly.pdbx_seq_one_letter_code
_entity_poly.pdbx_strand_id
1 'polypeptide(L)'
;MLAAITEHPEGWHAFAERLEETKDLEQALHDVELPQDTVEVLVRVTWEIVSAKDIDFYKQLLKGGVSFPLSDLFRYLLRTADAHLYVVTTNYDRVAEYAANAVGGYASTGVTAGWLQRFVATSVDREKKPSPGFEGMVTILKVHGSLDWFRDAAQDVIAVPLAQAVPDDMKPLVVTPGVSKYREVHKDPFRTVMSAADTVLRKATCYVCIGYGFNDEHVQPILVNRVMKDDIPLVVVTRKLTQNIRTAFLNEPPKRFLFVEEAPNGTRVYTPSAPGGVVLDGLSAWQLQDFMEMITGEERG
;
A
#
# COMPACT_ATOMS: atom_id res chain seq x y z
N MET A 1 -6.32 5.11 -18.68
CA MET A 1 -5.94 6.48 -18.26
C MET A 1 -6.02 7.44 -19.44
N LEU A 2 -5.20 7.27 -20.50
CA LEU A 2 -5.22 8.21 -21.64
C LEU A 2 -6.60 8.38 -22.29
N ALA A 3 -7.30 7.27 -22.55
CA ALA A 3 -8.66 7.30 -23.12
C ALA A 3 -9.74 7.88 -22.18
N ALA A 4 -9.44 8.07 -20.90
CA ALA A 4 -10.39 8.59 -19.91
C ALA A 4 -10.32 10.12 -19.76
N ILE A 5 -9.26 10.76 -20.26
CA ILE A 5 -9.10 12.23 -20.21
C ILE A 5 -9.38 12.78 -21.60
N THR A 6 -10.56 13.41 -21.77
CA THR A 6 -11.04 13.92 -23.06
C THR A 6 -10.71 15.39 -23.31
N GLU A 7 -10.44 16.15 -22.25
CA GLU A 7 -10.28 17.62 -22.34
C GLU A 7 -8.84 18.07 -22.70
N HIS A 8 -7.90 17.12 -22.82
CA HIS A 8 -6.51 17.32 -23.25
C HIS A 8 -5.90 18.65 -22.78
N PRO A 9 -5.77 18.87 -21.46
CA PRO A 9 -5.28 20.12 -20.90
C PRO A 9 -3.81 20.39 -21.26
N GLU A 10 -3.30 21.57 -20.94
CA GLU A 10 -1.93 21.96 -21.27
C GLU A 10 -0.90 20.92 -20.75
N GLY A 11 0.09 20.59 -21.59
CA GLY A 11 1.08 19.54 -21.31
C GLY A 11 0.62 18.10 -21.54
N TRP A 12 -0.68 17.86 -21.76
CA TRP A 12 -1.25 16.50 -21.89
C TRP A 12 -0.68 15.70 -23.05
N HIS A 13 -0.51 16.30 -24.24
CA HIS A 13 -0.02 15.58 -25.42
C HIS A 13 1.42 15.09 -25.23
N ALA A 14 2.31 15.95 -24.72
CA ALA A 14 3.69 15.58 -24.43
C ALA A 14 3.76 14.48 -23.36
N PHE A 15 2.93 14.59 -22.31
CA PHE A 15 2.81 13.54 -21.29
C PHE A 15 2.29 12.21 -21.86
N ALA A 16 1.26 12.25 -22.71
CA ALA A 16 0.66 11.07 -23.31
C ALA A 16 1.63 10.34 -24.24
N GLU A 17 2.35 11.08 -25.08
CA GLU A 17 3.41 10.54 -25.93
C GLU A 17 4.51 9.89 -25.08
N ARG A 18 4.97 10.58 -24.02
CA ARG A 18 5.98 10.04 -23.13
C ARG A 18 5.53 8.80 -22.37
N LEU A 19 4.27 8.76 -21.93
CA LEU A 19 3.68 7.58 -21.30
C LEU A 19 3.58 6.41 -22.26
N GLU A 20 3.28 6.67 -23.54
CA GLU A 20 3.27 5.63 -24.56
C GLU A 20 4.67 5.09 -24.88
N GLU A 21 5.69 5.93 -24.86
CA GLU A 21 7.09 5.50 -25.05
C GLU A 21 7.61 4.67 -23.87
N THR A 22 7.44 5.18 -22.65
CA THR A 22 8.03 4.59 -21.44
C THR A 22 7.22 3.41 -20.91
N LYS A 23 5.90 3.39 -21.17
CA LYS A 23 4.92 2.50 -20.53
C LYS A 23 4.96 2.57 -18.99
N ASP A 24 5.49 3.65 -18.45
CA ASP A 24 5.68 3.87 -17.02
C ASP A 24 5.12 5.24 -16.64
N LEU A 25 4.06 5.23 -15.83
CA LEU A 25 3.36 6.44 -15.40
C LEU A 25 4.25 7.34 -14.55
N GLU A 26 5.05 6.75 -13.65
CA GLU A 26 5.92 7.49 -12.75
C GLU A 26 7.03 8.18 -13.53
N GLN A 27 7.67 7.45 -14.45
CA GLN A 27 8.69 8.00 -15.32
C GLN A 27 8.13 9.12 -16.22
N ALA A 28 6.95 8.94 -16.80
CA ALA A 28 6.34 9.93 -17.66
C ALA A 28 5.98 11.24 -16.91
N LEU A 29 5.51 11.13 -15.66
CA LEU A 29 5.21 12.29 -14.81
C LEU A 29 6.47 12.98 -14.29
N HIS A 30 7.57 12.25 -14.13
CA HIS A 30 8.85 12.83 -13.80
C HIS A 30 9.46 13.60 -14.99
N ASP A 31 9.35 13.04 -16.20
CA ASP A 31 9.97 13.58 -17.42
C ASP A 31 9.22 14.80 -17.98
N VAL A 32 7.91 14.89 -17.74
CA VAL A 32 7.06 15.97 -18.26
C VAL A 32 6.48 16.77 -17.11
N GLU A 33 6.93 18.02 -16.97
CA GLU A 33 6.35 18.94 -16.00
C GLU A 33 4.95 19.39 -16.45
N LEU A 34 3.94 19.04 -15.66
CA LEU A 34 2.55 19.32 -15.96
C LEU A 34 2.04 20.53 -15.17
N PRO A 35 1.23 21.42 -15.78
CA PRO A 35 0.51 22.46 -15.08
C PRO A 35 -0.39 21.91 -13.96
N GLN A 36 -0.63 22.71 -12.94
CA GLN A 36 -1.37 22.28 -11.75
C GLN A 36 -2.79 21.80 -12.08
N ASP A 37 -3.49 22.46 -13.00
CA ASP A 37 -4.83 22.06 -13.43
C ASP A 37 -4.83 20.68 -14.13
N THR A 38 -3.79 20.40 -14.93
CA THR A 38 -3.60 19.09 -15.58
C THR A 38 -3.35 18.00 -14.55
N VAL A 39 -2.55 18.29 -13.52
CA VAL A 39 -2.32 17.38 -12.39
C VAL A 39 -3.62 17.09 -11.65
N GLU A 40 -4.45 18.10 -11.38
CA GLU A 40 -5.74 17.91 -10.70
C GLU A 40 -6.69 17.02 -11.50
N VAL A 41 -6.71 17.16 -12.83
CA VAL A 41 -7.46 16.26 -13.73
C VAL A 41 -6.91 14.83 -13.67
N LEU A 42 -5.59 14.66 -13.69
CA LEU A 42 -4.95 13.34 -13.60
C LEU A 42 -5.27 12.63 -12.28
N VAL A 43 -5.18 13.35 -11.16
CA VAL A 43 -5.50 12.80 -9.82
C VAL A 43 -6.97 12.38 -9.77
N ARG A 44 -7.88 13.21 -10.28
CA ARG A 44 -9.32 12.88 -10.34
C ARG A 44 -9.58 11.61 -11.15
N VAL A 45 -9.05 11.52 -12.37
CA VAL A 45 -9.25 10.34 -13.23
C VAL A 45 -8.59 9.09 -12.64
N THR A 46 -7.43 9.24 -12.01
CA THR A 46 -6.78 8.12 -11.30
C THR A 46 -7.66 7.63 -10.17
N TRP A 47 -8.20 8.55 -9.35
CA TRP A 47 -9.12 8.23 -8.28
C TRP A 47 -10.35 7.47 -8.82
N GLU A 48 -10.97 7.94 -9.91
CA GLU A 48 -12.16 7.31 -10.51
C GLU A 48 -11.88 5.87 -10.98
N ILE A 49 -10.77 5.66 -11.70
CA ILE A 49 -10.39 4.35 -12.21
C ILE A 49 -10.15 3.36 -11.07
N VAL A 50 -9.38 3.77 -10.05
CA VAL A 50 -9.04 2.91 -8.91
C VAL A 50 -10.27 2.66 -8.05
N SER A 51 -11.08 3.69 -7.78
CA SER A 51 -12.32 3.58 -7.01
C SER A 51 -13.33 2.62 -7.65
N ALA A 52 -13.47 2.64 -8.98
CA ALA A 52 -14.34 1.69 -9.67
C ALA A 52 -13.92 0.22 -9.45
N LYS A 53 -12.61 -0.07 -9.45
CA LYS A 53 -12.09 -1.42 -9.19
C LYS A 53 -12.21 -1.81 -7.72
N ASP A 54 -11.95 -0.88 -6.81
CA ASP A 54 -12.11 -1.06 -5.38
C ASP A 54 -13.57 -1.37 -5.00
N ILE A 55 -14.54 -0.64 -5.58
CA ILE A 55 -15.97 -0.87 -5.37
C ILE A 55 -16.41 -2.22 -5.96
N ASP A 56 -15.87 -2.61 -7.13
CA ASP A 56 -16.16 -3.94 -7.68
C ASP A 56 -15.67 -5.05 -6.75
N PHE A 57 -14.44 -4.93 -6.23
CA PHE A 57 -13.91 -5.88 -5.26
C PHE A 57 -14.75 -5.92 -3.97
N TYR A 58 -15.15 -4.76 -3.43
CA TYR A 58 -16.07 -4.69 -2.30
C TYR A 58 -17.38 -5.45 -2.56
N LYS A 59 -17.98 -5.28 -3.74
CA LYS A 59 -19.19 -6.03 -4.13
C LYS A 59 -18.94 -7.54 -4.24
N GLN A 60 -17.76 -7.95 -4.68
CA GLN A 60 -17.38 -9.37 -4.70
C GLN A 60 -17.26 -9.92 -3.27
N LEU A 61 -16.62 -9.18 -2.34
CA LEU A 61 -16.53 -9.56 -0.93
C LEU A 61 -17.91 -9.74 -0.28
N LEU A 62 -18.86 -8.84 -0.55
CA LEU A 62 -20.24 -8.94 -0.04
C LEU A 62 -20.99 -10.19 -0.53
N LYS A 63 -20.69 -10.67 -1.74
CA LYS A 63 -21.28 -11.90 -2.27
C LYS A 63 -20.72 -13.16 -1.60
N GLY A 64 -19.55 -13.06 -0.96
CA GLY A 64 -18.82 -14.18 -0.41
C GLY A 64 -18.17 -15.06 -1.48
N GLY A 65 -17.39 -16.05 -1.04
CA GLY A 65 -16.73 -17.02 -1.94
C GLY A 65 -15.51 -16.49 -2.69
N VAL A 66 -15.04 -15.28 -2.38
CA VAL A 66 -13.81 -14.71 -2.91
C VAL A 66 -12.66 -15.12 -2.00
N SER A 67 -11.61 -15.72 -2.57
CA SER A 67 -10.33 -15.91 -1.86
C SER A 67 -9.76 -14.55 -1.49
N PHE A 68 -9.43 -14.35 -0.22
CA PHE A 68 -8.88 -13.08 0.25
C PHE A 68 -7.61 -13.27 1.11
N PRO A 69 -6.47 -13.62 0.48
CA PRO A 69 -5.25 -14.02 1.18
C PRO A 69 -4.68 -12.96 2.12
N LEU A 70 -4.92 -11.67 1.84
CA LEU A 70 -4.50 -10.60 2.75
C LEU A 70 -5.25 -10.65 4.09
N SER A 71 -6.53 -11.02 4.07
CA SER A 71 -7.30 -11.25 5.29
C SER A 71 -6.74 -12.46 6.05
N ASP A 72 -6.33 -13.52 5.37
CA ASP A 72 -5.72 -14.69 6.02
C ASP A 72 -4.37 -14.34 6.67
N LEU A 73 -3.55 -13.53 6.00
CA LEU A 73 -2.32 -12.97 6.58
C LEU A 73 -2.62 -12.14 7.83
N PHE A 74 -3.62 -11.25 7.78
CA PHE A 74 -3.97 -10.42 8.93
C PHE A 74 -4.47 -11.27 10.10
N ARG A 75 -5.31 -12.28 9.83
CA ARG A 75 -5.76 -13.24 10.84
C ARG A 75 -4.58 -13.94 11.50
N TYR A 76 -3.59 -14.36 10.72
CA TYR A 76 -2.38 -14.99 11.24
C TYR A 76 -1.55 -14.03 12.11
N LEU A 77 -1.31 -12.81 11.63
CA LEU A 77 -0.48 -11.81 12.32
C LEU A 77 -1.14 -11.24 13.59
N LEU A 78 -2.47 -11.22 13.66
CA LEU A 78 -3.20 -10.75 14.85
C LEU A 78 -3.23 -11.78 16.00
N ARG A 79 -2.81 -13.04 15.77
CA ARG A 79 -2.70 -14.09 16.82
C ARG A 79 -1.48 -13.88 17.73
N THR A 80 -1.32 -12.68 18.27
CA THR A 80 -0.26 -12.30 19.21
C THR A 80 -0.87 -11.72 20.49
N ALA A 81 -0.06 -11.61 21.56
CA ALA A 81 -0.55 -11.12 22.86
C ALA A 81 -1.07 -9.67 22.81
N ASP A 82 -0.54 -8.85 21.91
CA ASP A 82 -0.93 -7.44 21.74
C ASP A 82 -2.02 -7.25 20.65
N ALA A 83 -2.14 -8.22 19.73
CA ALA A 83 -3.11 -8.22 18.63
C ALA A 83 -3.17 -6.89 17.87
N HIS A 84 -2.00 -6.28 17.63
CA HIS A 84 -1.87 -5.00 16.91
C HIS A 84 -0.96 -5.16 15.70
N LEU A 85 -1.50 -4.87 14.51
CA LEU A 85 -0.77 -4.85 13.24
C LEU A 85 -0.63 -3.40 12.72
N TYR A 86 0.56 -3.05 12.24
CA TYR A 86 0.80 -1.81 11.51
C TYR A 86 0.99 -2.13 10.02
N VAL A 87 0.25 -1.42 9.17
CA VAL A 87 0.30 -1.53 7.71
C VAL A 87 0.72 -0.18 7.16
N VAL A 88 1.92 -0.07 6.62
CA VAL A 88 2.34 1.11 5.85
C VAL A 88 2.12 0.79 4.38
N THR A 89 1.36 1.61 3.67
CA THR A 89 1.01 1.37 2.27
C THR A 89 1.08 2.62 1.41
N THR A 90 1.58 2.44 0.19
CA THR A 90 1.56 3.43 -0.89
C THR A 90 0.27 3.36 -1.72
N ASN A 91 -0.60 2.38 -1.45
CA ASN A 91 -1.85 2.19 -2.18
C ASN A 91 -2.98 3.05 -1.61
N TYR A 92 -3.82 3.57 -2.51
CA TYR A 92 -4.99 4.37 -2.15
C TYR A 92 -6.24 3.53 -1.86
N ASP A 93 -6.31 2.36 -2.48
CA ASP A 93 -7.43 1.41 -2.37
C ASP A 93 -7.66 0.94 -0.93
N ARG A 94 -8.84 0.39 -0.66
CA ARG A 94 -9.29 0.04 0.68
C ARG A 94 -9.05 -1.44 1.00
N VAL A 95 -8.18 -2.12 0.24
CA VAL A 95 -7.99 -3.57 0.37
C VAL A 95 -7.45 -3.96 1.74
N ALA A 96 -6.57 -3.13 2.33
CA ALA A 96 -6.08 -3.36 3.70
C ALA A 96 -7.20 -3.18 4.75
N GLU A 97 -8.06 -2.18 4.59
CA GLU A 97 -9.22 -1.94 5.45
C GLU A 97 -10.21 -3.10 5.36
N TYR A 98 -10.52 -3.56 4.14
CA TYR A 98 -11.37 -4.73 3.91
C TYR A 98 -10.78 -5.98 4.56
N ALA A 99 -9.47 -6.21 4.43
CA ALA A 99 -8.80 -7.36 5.04
C ALA A 99 -8.88 -7.32 6.57
N ALA A 100 -8.66 -6.14 7.17
CA ALA A 100 -8.78 -5.95 8.62
C ALA A 100 -10.21 -6.22 9.12
N ASN A 101 -11.23 -5.67 8.43
CA ASN A 101 -12.61 -5.87 8.85
C ASN A 101 -13.10 -7.31 8.60
N ALA A 102 -12.63 -7.98 7.54
CA ALA A 102 -12.97 -9.37 7.23
C ALA A 102 -12.54 -10.36 8.32
N VAL A 103 -11.54 -9.99 9.13
CA VAL A 103 -11.07 -10.81 10.27
C VAL A 103 -11.55 -10.32 11.62
N GLY A 104 -12.51 -9.39 11.66
CA GLY A 104 -13.00 -8.80 12.91
C GLY A 104 -12.01 -7.84 13.57
N GLY A 105 -11.01 -7.36 12.84
CA GLY A 105 -10.05 -6.35 13.32
C GLY A 105 -10.60 -4.92 13.19
N TYR A 106 -10.23 -4.06 14.14
CA TYR A 106 -10.50 -2.62 14.07
C TYR A 106 -9.52 -1.94 13.11
N ALA A 107 -10.01 -1.52 11.95
CA ALA A 107 -9.23 -0.75 10.99
C ALA A 107 -9.13 0.72 11.42
N SER A 108 -7.91 1.23 11.62
CA SER A 108 -7.64 2.62 11.98
C SER A 108 -6.79 3.29 10.90
N THR A 109 -7.34 4.32 10.25
CA THR A 109 -6.65 5.09 9.20
C THR A 109 -6.37 6.54 9.62
N GLY A 110 -6.51 6.88 10.91
CA GLY A 110 -6.27 8.23 11.43
C GLY A 110 -7.45 9.21 11.24
N VAL A 111 -8.63 8.69 10.92
CA VAL A 111 -9.88 9.45 10.84
C VAL A 111 -10.85 9.03 11.96
N THR A 112 -11.81 9.88 12.31
CA THR A 112 -12.83 9.54 13.30
C THR A 112 -13.76 8.43 12.79
N ALA A 113 -14.22 7.57 13.69
CA ALA A 113 -15.27 6.60 13.37
C ALA A 113 -16.63 7.28 13.10
N GLY A 114 -17.51 6.57 12.39
CA GLY A 114 -18.87 7.02 12.07
C GLY A 114 -19.05 7.38 10.60
N TRP A 115 -20.18 8.03 10.30
CA TRP A 115 -20.63 8.33 8.93
C TRP A 115 -20.08 9.66 8.39
N LEU A 116 -19.67 10.56 9.29
CA LEU A 116 -19.05 11.85 8.97
C LEU A 116 -17.64 11.86 9.57
N GLN A 117 -16.69 11.35 8.79
CA GLN A 117 -15.33 11.13 9.27
C GLN A 117 -14.47 12.37 9.02
N ARG A 118 -13.65 12.72 9.99
CA ARG A 118 -12.65 13.79 9.88
C ARG A 118 -11.26 13.27 10.21
N PHE A 119 -10.25 13.83 9.55
CA PHE A 119 -8.86 13.53 9.90
C PHE A 119 -8.53 14.08 11.29
N VAL A 120 -7.85 13.27 12.11
CA VAL A 120 -7.42 13.67 13.46
C VAL A 120 -5.95 13.30 13.59
N ALA A 121 -5.08 14.30 13.38
CA ALA A 121 -3.63 14.13 13.37
C ALA A 121 -3.10 13.38 14.60
N THR A 122 -3.62 13.68 15.79
CA THR A 122 -3.21 13.05 17.07
C THR A 122 -3.69 11.60 17.24
N SER A 123 -4.42 11.04 16.28
CA SER A 123 -4.97 9.69 16.35
C SER A 123 -4.36 8.71 15.36
N VAL A 124 -3.51 9.19 14.45
CA VAL A 124 -2.97 8.42 13.32
C VAL A 124 -2.14 7.21 13.78
N ASP A 125 -1.29 7.40 14.78
CA ASP A 125 -0.41 6.36 15.34
C ASP A 125 -0.75 6.01 16.79
N ARG A 126 -1.86 6.52 17.32
CA ARG A 126 -2.19 6.38 18.72
C ARG A 126 -2.52 4.92 19.06
N GLU A 127 -1.63 4.32 19.84
CA GLU A 127 -1.84 3.00 20.45
C GLU A 127 -3.05 3.06 21.39
N LYS A 128 -4.12 2.35 21.01
CA LYS A 128 -5.24 2.05 21.89
C LYS A 128 -5.46 0.56 21.85
N LYS A 129 -5.74 -0.03 23.01
CA LYS A 129 -6.19 -1.43 23.04
C LYS A 129 -7.43 -1.59 22.16
N PRO A 130 -7.59 -2.73 21.47
CA PRO A 130 -8.80 -3.01 20.72
C PRO A 130 -10.01 -2.79 21.62
N SER A 131 -11.02 -2.08 21.10
CA SER A 131 -12.28 -1.97 21.84
C SER A 131 -12.87 -3.37 22.00
N PRO A 132 -13.61 -3.66 23.09
CA PRO A 132 -14.28 -4.95 23.24
C PRO A 132 -15.12 -5.28 21.99
N GLY A 133 -14.97 -6.51 21.47
CA GLY A 133 -15.66 -6.96 20.26
C GLY A 133 -14.82 -6.96 18.97
N PHE A 134 -13.54 -6.57 19.03
CA PHE A 134 -12.59 -6.73 17.93
C PHE A 134 -11.52 -7.77 18.26
N GLU A 135 -11.11 -8.55 17.25
CA GLU A 135 -10.04 -9.54 17.33
C GLU A 135 -8.64 -8.91 17.43
N GLY A 136 -8.54 -7.60 17.18
CA GLY A 136 -7.28 -6.86 17.21
C GLY A 136 -7.42 -5.45 16.62
N MET A 137 -6.31 -4.71 16.58
CA MET A 137 -6.21 -3.40 15.94
C MET A 137 -5.31 -3.50 14.70
N VAL A 138 -5.74 -2.90 13.59
CA VAL A 138 -4.93 -2.76 12.38
C VAL A 138 -4.80 -1.26 12.08
N THR A 139 -3.63 -0.68 12.40
CA THR A 139 -3.30 0.71 12.05
C THR A 139 -2.77 0.76 10.63
N ILE A 140 -3.49 1.42 9.73
CA ILE A 140 -3.19 1.51 8.30
C ILE A 140 -2.74 2.95 8.00
N LEU A 141 -1.47 3.10 7.67
CA LEU A 141 -0.81 4.36 7.38
C LEU A 141 -0.67 4.52 5.86
N LYS A 142 -1.60 5.28 5.28
CA LYS A 142 -1.68 5.54 3.85
C LYS A 142 -0.84 6.75 3.45
N VAL A 143 0.45 6.51 3.20
CA VAL A 143 1.43 7.58 3.00
C VAL A 143 1.20 8.39 1.72
N HIS A 144 0.53 7.80 0.72
CA HIS A 144 0.17 8.47 -0.53
C HIS A 144 -1.32 8.81 -0.65
N GLY A 145 -2.06 8.76 0.46
CA GLY A 145 -3.47 9.13 0.50
C GLY A 145 -4.42 7.94 0.36
N SER A 146 -5.72 8.23 0.39
CA SER A 146 -6.77 7.23 0.39
C SER A 146 -7.87 7.62 -0.58
N LEU A 147 -8.55 6.63 -1.16
CA LEU A 147 -9.78 6.85 -1.91
C LEU A 147 -10.89 7.51 -1.07
N ASP A 148 -10.81 7.43 0.26
CA ASP A 148 -11.77 8.06 1.16
C ASP A 148 -11.44 9.51 1.48
N TRP A 149 -10.22 9.99 1.23
CA TRP A 149 -9.78 11.30 1.71
C TRP A 149 -10.07 12.40 0.71
N PHE A 150 -10.70 13.47 1.19
CA PHE A 150 -11.05 14.63 0.40
C PHE A 150 -10.69 15.91 1.16
N ARG A 151 -10.37 16.96 0.40
CA ARG A 151 -10.25 18.32 0.90
C ARG A 151 -11.46 19.13 0.44
N ASP A 152 -12.15 19.75 1.38
CA ASP A 152 -13.30 20.60 1.09
C ASP A 152 -12.90 22.06 0.76
N ALA A 153 -13.89 22.89 0.48
CA ALA A 153 -13.70 24.31 0.21
C ALA A 153 -13.08 25.09 1.39
N ALA A 154 -13.29 24.63 2.63
CA ALA A 154 -12.70 25.21 3.84
C ALA A 154 -11.24 24.75 4.08
N GLN A 155 -10.71 23.90 3.19
CA GLN A 155 -9.40 23.26 3.28
C GLN A 155 -9.30 22.19 4.38
N ASP A 156 -10.41 21.79 4.98
CA ASP A 156 -10.47 20.71 5.94
C ASP A 156 -10.34 19.34 5.25
N VAL A 157 -9.74 18.40 5.97
CA VAL A 157 -9.57 17.02 5.50
C VAL A 157 -10.69 16.17 6.07
N ILE A 158 -11.56 15.70 5.18
CA ILE A 158 -12.66 14.82 5.52
C ILE A 158 -12.46 13.45 4.90
N ALA A 159 -13.05 12.43 5.51
CA ALA A 159 -13.13 11.11 4.93
C ALA A 159 -14.58 10.76 4.58
N VAL A 160 -14.80 10.30 3.35
CA VAL A 160 -16.09 9.88 2.82
C VAL A 160 -15.98 8.41 2.41
N PRO A 161 -16.29 7.48 3.32
CA PRO A 161 -16.21 6.05 3.07
C PRO A 161 -17.00 5.60 1.84
N LEU A 162 -16.39 4.82 0.96
CA LEU A 162 -17.03 4.21 -0.22
C LEU A 162 -17.72 5.22 -1.16
N ALA A 163 -17.18 6.44 -1.24
CA ALA A 163 -17.63 7.45 -2.20
C ALA A 163 -17.71 6.87 -3.62
N GLN A 164 -18.87 6.98 -4.26
CA GLN A 164 -19.10 6.46 -5.63
C GLN A 164 -18.54 7.40 -6.71
N ALA A 165 -18.38 8.66 -6.36
CA ALA A 165 -17.77 9.71 -7.17
C ALA A 165 -17.03 10.67 -6.24
N VAL A 166 -16.15 11.50 -6.79
CA VAL A 166 -15.59 12.64 -6.04
C VAL A 166 -16.75 13.55 -5.65
N PRO A 167 -16.94 13.89 -4.36
CA PRO A 167 -18.01 14.80 -3.95
C PRO A 167 -17.88 16.18 -4.58
N ASP A 168 -19.02 16.83 -4.80
CA ASP A 168 -19.09 18.18 -5.35
C ASP A 168 -18.25 19.16 -4.51
N ASP A 169 -17.56 20.08 -5.18
CA ASP A 169 -16.69 21.10 -4.58
C ASP A 169 -15.56 20.55 -3.67
N MET A 170 -15.19 19.28 -3.83
CA MET A 170 -14.10 18.65 -3.09
C MET A 170 -12.98 18.16 -3.99
N LYS A 171 -11.76 18.12 -3.44
CA LYS A 171 -10.57 17.59 -4.12
C LYS A 171 -10.15 16.26 -3.51
N PRO A 172 -9.98 15.18 -4.30
CA PRO A 172 -9.47 13.91 -3.78
C PRO A 172 -8.02 14.06 -3.31
N LEU A 173 -7.68 13.42 -2.20
CA LEU A 173 -6.34 13.44 -1.61
C LEU A 173 -5.64 12.11 -1.87
N VAL A 174 -5.16 11.96 -3.10
CA VAL A 174 -4.38 10.84 -3.62
C VAL A 174 -3.13 11.39 -4.30
N VAL A 175 -1.97 10.84 -3.98
CA VAL A 175 -0.67 11.26 -4.54
C VAL A 175 -0.22 10.26 -5.56
N THR A 176 -0.41 10.57 -6.85
CA THR A 176 0.05 9.69 -7.93
C THR A 176 1.58 9.65 -8.02
N PRO A 177 2.19 8.50 -8.41
CA PRO A 177 3.64 8.38 -8.58
C PRO A 177 4.19 9.48 -9.50
N GLY A 178 5.39 9.98 -9.26
CA GLY A 178 6.03 11.03 -10.08
C GLY A 178 5.51 12.47 -9.86
N VAL A 179 4.37 12.65 -9.18
CA VAL A 179 3.81 13.98 -8.81
C VAL A 179 4.27 14.41 -7.41
N SER A 180 5.25 13.71 -6.83
CA SER A 180 5.78 13.95 -5.47
C SER A 180 6.34 15.36 -5.24
N LYS A 181 6.61 16.13 -6.30
CA LYS A 181 6.98 17.56 -6.23
C LYS A 181 5.82 18.48 -5.82
N TYR A 182 4.62 17.95 -5.64
CA TYR A 182 3.44 18.74 -5.31
C TYR A 182 3.42 19.17 -3.84
N ARG A 183 3.11 20.45 -3.59
CA ARG A 183 3.08 21.05 -2.25
C ARG A 183 2.17 20.33 -1.25
N GLU A 184 1.21 19.53 -1.72
CA GLU A 184 0.25 18.84 -0.84
C GLU A 184 0.89 17.75 0.01
N VAL A 185 1.99 17.09 -0.41
CA VAL A 185 2.64 16.05 0.42
C VAL A 185 3.24 16.61 1.72
N HIS A 186 3.48 17.93 1.76
CA HIS A 186 3.95 18.64 2.95
C HIS A 186 2.81 19.13 3.85
N LYS A 187 1.55 19.01 3.43
CA LYS A 187 0.36 19.36 4.21
C LYS A 187 -0.24 18.11 4.85
N ASP A 188 -1.10 18.34 5.84
CA ASP A 188 -1.92 17.27 6.39
C ASP A 188 -3.00 16.85 5.37
N PRO A 189 -3.30 15.54 5.25
CA PRO A 189 -2.94 14.47 6.19
C PRO A 189 -1.56 13.82 5.96
N PHE A 190 -0.95 14.01 4.78
CA PHE A 190 0.25 13.30 4.35
C PHE A 190 1.44 13.46 5.29
N ARG A 191 1.74 14.70 5.69
CA ARG A 191 2.86 14.99 6.61
C ARG A 191 2.74 14.22 7.92
N THR A 192 1.57 14.24 8.54
CA THR A 192 1.33 13.53 9.80
C THR A 192 1.39 12.01 9.60
N VAL A 193 0.80 11.49 8.53
CA VAL A 193 0.79 10.04 8.25
C VAL A 193 2.20 9.53 7.93
N MET A 194 3.01 10.30 7.20
CA MET A 194 4.41 9.98 6.95
C MET A 194 5.23 9.98 8.25
N SER A 195 5.05 10.98 9.11
CA SER A 195 5.71 11.01 10.43
C SER A 195 5.32 9.83 11.32
N ALA A 196 4.06 9.41 11.27
CA ALA A 196 3.58 8.20 11.93
C ALA A 196 4.26 6.96 11.34
N ALA A 197 4.31 6.83 10.02
CA ALA A 197 4.92 5.71 9.32
C ALA A 197 6.41 5.57 9.67
N ASP A 198 7.16 6.68 9.65
CA ASP A 198 8.55 6.72 10.11
C ASP A 198 8.71 6.17 11.54
N THR A 199 7.80 6.57 12.43
CA THR A 199 7.83 6.16 13.83
C THR A 199 7.62 4.66 13.98
N VAL A 200 6.59 4.09 13.35
CA VAL A 200 6.32 2.64 13.43
C VAL A 200 7.37 1.83 12.70
N LEU A 201 7.87 2.29 11.55
CA LEU A 201 8.95 1.62 10.84
C LEU A 201 10.23 1.57 11.70
N ARG A 202 10.61 2.64 12.40
CA ARG A 202 11.77 2.63 13.31
C ARG A 202 11.59 1.69 14.50
N LYS A 203 10.36 1.53 15.01
CA LYS A 203 10.06 0.68 16.17
C LYS A 203 9.82 -0.79 15.82
N ALA A 204 9.51 -1.09 14.56
CA ALA A 204 9.16 -2.44 14.13
C ALA A 204 10.24 -3.48 14.46
N THR A 205 9.79 -4.66 14.90
CA THR A 205 10.64 -5.80 15.26
C THR A 205 10.77 -6.83 14.13
N CYS A 206 9.97 -6.70 13.09
CA CYS A 206 10.04 -7.46 11.84
C CYS A 206 9.31 -6.69 10.72
N TYR A 207 9.62 -7.02 9.47
CA TYR A 207 8.93 -6.50 8.30
C TYR A 207 8.43 -7.63 7.39
N VAL A 208 7.23 -7.44 6.84
CA VAL A 208 6.68 -8.27 5.77
C VAL A 208 6.28 -7.34 4.62
N CYS A 209 6.98 -7.44 3.50
CA CYS A 209 6.73 -6.64 2.30
C CYS A 209 6.01 -7.50 1.26
N ILE A 210 4.77 -7.13 0.91
CA ILE A 210 3.96 -7.83 -0.09
C ILE A 210 3.82 -6.94 -1.33
N GLY A 211 4.34 -7.40 -2.47
CA GLY A 211 4.25 -6.68 -3.75
C GLY A 211 4.90 -5.30 -3.77
N TYR A 212 5.72 -4.96 -2.76
CA TYR A 212 6.35 -3.65 -2.65
C TYR A 212 7.65 -3.62 -3.47
N GLY A 213 7.72 -2.68 -4.42
CA GLY A 213 8.82 -2.58 -5.38
C GLY A 213 10.09 -1.87 -4.88
N PHE A 214 10.04 -1.25 -3.69
CA PHE A 214 11.13 -0.42 -3.14
C PHE A 214 11.50 0.74 -4.08
N ASN A 215 10.50 1.52 -4.48
CA ASN A 215 10.66 2.74 -5.28
C ASN A 215 10.37 4.01 -4.48
N ASP A 216 9.86 3.89 -3.24
CA ASP A 216 9.48 5.04 -2.42
C ASP A 216 10.66 5.53 -1.59
N GLU A 217 11.17 6.72 -1.95
CA GLU A 217 12.33 7.34 -1.31
C GLU A 217 12.08 7.79 0.14
N HIS A 218 10.81 7.91 0.56
CA HIS A 218 10.47 8.33 1.92
C HIS A 218 10.31 7.14 2.86
N VAL A 219 9.69 6.05 2.38
CA VAL A 219 9.42 4.86 3.20
C VAL A 219 10.60 3.88 3.21
N GLN A 220 11.23 3.62 2.05
CA GLN A 220 12.24 2.56 1.94
C GLN A 220 13.48 2.74 2.84
N PRO A 221 14.05 3.95 3.02
CA PRO A 221 15.39 4.04 3.63
C PRO A 221 15.41 3.62 5.10
N ILE A 222 14.32 3.89 5.83
CA ILE A 222 14.20 3.50 7.24
C ILE A 222 14.19 1.97 7.36
N LEU A 223 13.37 1.30 6.57
CA LEU A 223 13.27 -0.16 6.56
C LEU A 223 14.61 -0.80 6.18
N VAL A 224 15.22 -0.35 5.07
CA VAL A 224 16.53 -0.88 4.62
C VAL A 224 17.58 -0.71 5.72
N ASN A 225 17.67 0.48 6.33
CA ASN A 225 18.64 0.74 7.39
C ASN A 225 18.41 -0.15 8.62
N ARG A 226 17.15 -0.35 9.04
CA ARG A 226 16.79 -1.23 10.16
C ARG A 226 17.14 -2.69 9.90
N VAL A 227 16.85 -3.18 8.70
CA VAL A 227 17.18 -4.56 8.31
C VAL A 227 18.69 -4.78 8.24
N MET A 228 19.43 -3.85 7.65
CA MET A 228 20.87 -4.01 7.39
C MET A 228 21.75 -3.72 8.62
N LYS A 229 21.36 -2.78 9.49
CA LYS A 229 22.18 -2.37 10.65
C LYS A 229 21.72 -2.98 11.96
N ASP A 230 20.42 -3.18 12.13
CA ASP A 230 19.84 -3.65 13.40
C ASP A 230 19.37 -5.12 13.31
N ASP A 231 19.71 -5.83 12.23
CA ASP A 231 19.40 -7.24 11.97
C ASP A 231 17.89 -7.58 12.11
N ILE A 232 17.03 -6.63 11.75
CA ILE A 232 15.58 -6.83 11.80
C ILE A 232 15.16 -7.86 10.72
N PRO A 233 14.37 -8.90 11.07
CA PRO A 233 13.89 -9.88 10.11
C PRO A 233 13.05 -9.27 9.00
N LEU A 234 13.29 -9.70 7.77
CA LEU A 234 12.58 -9.24 6.58
C LEU A 234 12.02 -10.40 5.76
N VAL A 235 10.72 -10.40 5.51
CA VAL A 235 10.08 -11.25 4.51
C VAL A 235 9.65 -10.40 3.32
N VAL A 236 9.99 -10.82 2.10
CA VAL A 236 9.54 -10.18 0.86
C VAL A 236 8.82 -11.23 0.01
N VAL A 237 7.55 -10.99 -0.28
CA VAL A 237 6.74 -11.80 -1.21
C VAL A 237 6.33 -10.89 -2.36
N THR A 238 6.85 -11.17 -3.55
CA THR A 238 6.56 -10.35 -4.73
C THR A 238 6.60 -11.22 -5.98
N ARG A 239 5.96 -10.78 -7.05
CA ARG A 239 6.10 -11.48 -8.34
C ARG A 239 7.53 -11.43 -8.86
N LYS A 240 8.22 -10.30 -8.73
CA LYS A 240 9.59 -10.11 -9.22
C LYS A 240 10.37 -9.22 -8.26
N LEU A 241 11.57 -9.65 -7.87
CA LEU A 241 12.50 -8.78 -7.14
C LEU A 241 13.02 -7.71 -8.11
N THR A 242 12.66 -6.46 -7.83
CA THR A 242 13.13 -5.27 -8.57
C THR A 242 14.63 -5.08 -8.38
N GLN A 243 15.24 -4.29 -9.27
CA GLN A 243 16.67 -3.97 -9.15
C GLN A 243 16.99 -3.25 -7.82
N ASN A 244 16.04 -2.45 -7.31
CA ASN A 244 16.18 -1.76 -6.02
C ASN A 244 16.26 -2.76 -4.86
N ILE A 245 15.38 -3.77 -4.83
CA ILE A 245 15.44 -4.86 -3.83
C ILE A 245 16.76 -5.61 -3.92
N ARG A 246 17.19 -5.97 -5.13
CA ARG A 246 18.44 -6.73 -5.34
C ARG A 246 19.66 -5.93 -4.87
N THR A 247 19.70 -4.65 -5.21
CA THR A 247 20.78 -3.75 -4.79
C THR A 247 20.79 -3.55 -3.28
N ALA A 248 19.61 -3.37 -2.67
CA ALA A 248 19.49 -3.13 -1.23
C ALA A 248 19.83 -4.36 -0.38
N PHE A 249 19.52 -5.58 -0.85
CA PHE A 249 19.58 -6.78 0.00
C PHE A 249 20.17 -8.04 -0.61
N LEU A 250 20.42 -8.15 -1.92
CA LEU A 250 21.02 -9.38 -2.48
C LEU A 250 22.52 -9.25 -2.75
N ASN A 251 23.02 -8.03 -2.98
CA ASN A 251 24.46 -7.79 -3.07
C ASN A 251 25.16 -8.06 -1.73
N GLU A 252 24.53 -7.63 -0.64
CA GLU A 252 24.95 -7.90 0.74
C GLU A 252 23.73 -8.37 1.54
N PRO A 253 23.48 -9.69 1.64
CA PRO A 253 22.30 -10.20 2.32
C PRO A 253 22.25 -9.93 3.82
N PRO A 254 21.08 -9.53 4.36
CA PRO A 254 20.90 -9.38 5.80
C PRO A 254 20.94 -10.75 6.49
N LYS A 255 21.09 -10.77 7.82
CA LYS A 255 21.21 -12.04 8.57
C LYS A 255 19.94 -12.87 8.60
N ARG A 256 18.76 -12.22 8.60
CA ARG A 256 17.45 -12.87 8.77
C ARG A 256 16.50 -12.40 7.69
N PHE A 257 16.35 -13.22 6.65
CA PHE A 257 15.45 -12.87 5.55
C PHE A 257 14.82 -14.08 4.88
N LEU A 258 13.73 -13.82 4.18
CA LEU A 258 13.07 -14.73 3.25
C LEU A 258 12.56 -13.91 2.07
N PHE A 259 13.14 -14.08 0.88
CA PHE A 259 12.62 -13.45 -0.34
C PHE A 259 12.02 -14.48 -1.27
N VAL A 260 10.88 -14.15 -1.87
CA VAL A 260 10.08 -15.06 -2.67
C VAL A 260 9.71 -14.33 -3.96
N GLU A 261 10.07 -14.91 -5.12
CA GLU A 261 9.70 -14.40 -6.45
C GLU A 261 9.31 -15.50 -7.45
N GLU A 262 8.62 -15.11 -8.52
CA GLU A 262 8.19 -15.99 -9.59
C GLU A 262 9.39 -16.67 -10.27
N ALA A 263 9.26 -17.98 -10.51
CA ALA A 263 10.15 -18.77 -11.37
C ALA A 263 9.31 -19.49 -12.44
N PRO A 264 9.89 -19.89 -13.59
CA PRO A 264 9.12 -20.43 -14.71
C PRO A 264 8.14 -21.56 -14.37
N ASN A 265 8.49 -22.43 -13.41
CA ASN A 265 7.66 -23.56 -12.98
C ASN A 265 7.35 -23.54 -11.48
N GLY A 266 7.38 -22.37 -10.84
CA GLY A 266 7.10 -22.26 -9.41
C GLY A 266 7.66 -20.98 -8.80
N THR A 267 8.46 -21.14 -7.75
CA THR A 267 8.90 -20.01 -6.93
C THR A 267 10.39 -20.10 -6.66
N ARG A 268 11.11 -18.99 -6.85
CA ARG A 268 12.49 -18.85 -6.37
C ARG A 268 12.48 -18.26 -4.97
N VAL A 269 13.12 -18.96 -4.04
CA VAL A 269 13.22 -18.60 -2.63
C VAL A 269 14.67 -18.32 -2.24
N TYR A 270 14.90 -17.20 -1.58
CA TYR A 270 16.20 -16.79 -1.05
C TYR A 270 16.17 -16.82 0.48
N THR A 271 17.18 -17.43 1.09
CA THR A 271 17.32 -17.58 2.55
C THR A 271 18.79 -17.42 2.96
N PRO A 272 19.12 -17.24 4.25
CA PRO A 272 20.50 -17.19 4.71
C PRO A 272 21.33 -18.44 4.35
N SER A 273 20.70 -19.62 4.31
CA SER A 273 21.33 -20.88 3.89
C SER A 273 21.45 -21.03 2.37
N ALA A 274 20.68 -20.27 1.60
CA ALA A 274 20.69 -20.30 0.14
C ALA A 274 20.55 -18.88 -0.45
N PRO A 275 21.56 -18.01 -0.28
CA PRO A 275 21.50 -16.61 -0.71
C PRO A 275 21.50 -16.44 -2.23
N GLY A 276 21.94 -17.46 -2.99
CA GLY A 276 21.83 -17.49 -4.45
C GLY A 276 20.42 -17.83 -4.97
N GLY A 277 19.51 -18.23 -4.08
CA GLY A 277 18.16 -18.65 -4.41
C GLY A 277 18.05 -20.13 -4.80
N VAL A 278 16.96 -20.77 -4.38
CA VAL A 278 16.58 -22.14 -4.76
C VAL A 278 15.20 -22.08 -5.40
N VAL A 279 14.98 -22.85 -6.46
CA VAL A 279 13.67 -22.96 -7.09
C VAL A 279 12.89 -24.09 -6.43
N LEU A 280 11.69 -23.77 -5.98
CA LEU A 280 10.67 -24.72 -5.53
C LEU A 280 9.70 -24.93 -6.70
N ASP A 281 9.83 -26.07 -7.38
CA ASP A 281 8.97 -26.42 -8.51
C ASP A 281 7.55 -26.79 -8.03
N GLY A 282 6.54 -26.42 -8.82
CA GLY A 282 5.14 -26.76 -8.58
C GLY A 282 4.44 -25.91 -7.50
N LEU A 283 5.15 -25.00 -6.84
CA LEU A 283 4.61 -24.12 -5.80
C LEU A 283 4.66 -22.65 -6.24
N SER A 284 3.53 -21.93 -6.23
CA SER A 284 3.47 -20.51 -6.60
C SER A 284 3.45 -19.58 -5.38
N ALA A 285 4.28 -19.85 -4.36
CA ALA A 285 4.38 -19.05 -3.13
C ALA A 285 4.82 -17.58 -3.34
N TRP A 286 5.14 -17.15 -4.56
CA TRP A 286 5.22 -15.71 -4.89
C TRP A 286 3.83 -15.04 -4.91
N GLN A 287 2.75 -15.82 -5.05
CA GLN A 287 1.37 -15.40 -4.83
C GLN A 287 1.05 -15.53 -3.34
N LEU A 288 0.38 -14.51 -2.79
CA LEU A 288 0.10 -14.47 -1.36
C LEU A 288 -0.75 -15.67 -0.89
N GLN A 289 -1.64 -16.20 -1.73
CA GLN A 289 -2.46 -17.37 -1.37
C GLN A 289 -1.58 -18.60 -1.06
N ASP A 290 -0.80 -19.06 -2.04
CA ASP A 290 0.10 -20.20 -1.88
C ASP A 290 1.18 -19.93 -0.80
N PHE A 291 1.60 -18.67 -0.63
CA PHE A 291 2.50 -18.29 0.45
C PHE A 291 1.87 -18.54 1.82
N MET A 292 0.61 -18.15 2.00
CA MET A 292 -0.13 -18.36 3.24
C MET A 292 -0.30 -19.86 3.52
N GLU A 293 -0.70 -20.65 2.52
CA GLU A 293 -0.82 -22.11 2.62
C GLU A 293 0.52 -22.74 3.08
N MET A 294 1.65 -22.29 2.51
CA MET A 294 2.98 -22.76 2.88
C MET A 294 3.35 -22.47 4.35
N ILE A 295 2.96 -21.31 4.90
CA ILE A 295 3.35 -20.93 6.28
C ILE A 295 2.36 -21.36 7.36
N THR A 296 1.09 -21.58 7.01
CA THR A 296 0.07 -22.07 7.96
C THR A 296 -0.01 -23.59 8.01
N GLY A 297 0.45 -24.28 6.96
CA GLY A 297 0.39 -25.74 6.86
C GLY A 297 -1.02 -26.29 6.60
N GLU A 298 -1.94 -25.44 6.12
CA GLU A 298 -3.28 -25.85 5.71
C GLU A 298 -3.21 -26.46 4.29
N GLU A 299 -3.26 -27.79 4.18
CA GLU A 299 -3.35 -28.48 2.88
C GLU A 299 -4.73 -28.27 2.23
N ARG A 300 -4.79 -28.15 0.90
CA ARG A 300 -6.04 -28.04 0.13
C ARG A 300 -6.95 -29.25 0.41
N GLY A 301 -8.13 -28.98 0.99
CA GLY A 301 -9.27 -29.90 0.96
C GLY A 301 -9.92 -29.95 -0.41
#